data_AF-A0A953F692-F1
#
_entry.id   AF-A0A953F692-F1
#
_cell.length_a   1.000
_cell.length_b   1.000
_cell.length_c   1.000
_cell.angle_alpha   90.00
_cell.angle_beta   90.00
_cell.angle_gamma   90.00
#
_symmetry.space_group_name_H-M   'P 1'
#
loop_
_entity.id
_entity.type
_entity.pdbx_description
1 polymer ?
#
loop_
_entity_poly.entity_id
_entity_poly.type
_entity_poly.pdbx_seq_one_letter_code
_entity_poly.pdbx_strand_id
1 'polypeptide(L)'
;MKKSILLLAFAGISLMIVPVSCKSVAKAAAKHWTKKQIKKYKKDCKTKVASLMNEEKADQFCTCAADNISQNLDLEKANSLDGAAILKEAAKCAFSLK
;
A
#
# COMPACT_ATOMS: atom_id res chain seq x y z
N MET A 1 -38.96 35.29 -8.30
CA MET A 1 -38.99 34.72 -6.92
C MET A 1 -39.68 33.37 -7.02
N LYS A 2 -39.20 32.18 -6.66
CA LYS A 2 -38.02 31.61 -5.96
C LYS A 2 -37.85 30.21 -6.60
N LYS A 3 -36.71 29.92 -7.22
CA LYS A 3 -35.66 29.01 -6.73
C LYS A 3 -36.17 27.64 -6.25
N SER A 4 -35.95 26.68 -7.14
CA SER A 4 -35.64 25.26 -7.01
C SER A 4 -35.28 24.73 -5.62
N ILE A 5 -35.41 23.40 -5.53
CA ILE A 5 -34.75 22.44 -4.60
C ILE A 5 -35.76 21.81 -3.64
N LEU A 6 -36.41 20.76 -4.13
CA LEU A 6 -36.99 19.75 -3.27
C LEU A 6 -37.03 18.46 -4.08
N LEU A 7 -35.94 17.70 -4.08
CA LEU A 7 -35.93 16.28 -4.46
C LEU A 7 -34.61 15.65 -4.01
N LEU A 8 -34.74 14.54 -3.30
CA LEU A 8 -33.76 13.46 -3.09
C LEU A 8 -32.70 13.70 -2.01
N ALA A 9 -33.15 13.67 -0.75
CA ALA A 9 -32.33 13.17 0.35
C ALA A 9 -32.13 11.65 0.20
N PHE A 10 -31.26 11.23 -0.73
CA PHE A 10 -30.60 9.93 -0.62
C PHE A 10 -29.44 10.11 0.34
N ALA A 11 -29.67 9.70 1.59
CA ALA A 11 -28.62 9.41 2.56
C ALA A 11 -27.81 8.21 2.06
N GLY A 12 -27.02 8.41 1.02
CA GLY A 12 -25.97 7.51 0.63
C GLY A 12 -24.85 7.65 1.64
N ILE A 13 -24.72 6.66 2.53
CA ILE A 13 -23.51 6.41 3.30
C ILE A 13 -22.40 6.25 2.27
N SER A 14 -21.74 7.37 1.98
CA SER A 14 -20.53 7.40 1.18
C SER A 14 -19.48 6.71 2.03
N LEU A 15 -19.33 5.40 1.82
CA LEU A 15 -18.17 4.65 2.25
C LEU A 15 -16.99 5.42 1.64
N MET A 16 -16.35 6.27 2.44
CA MET A 16 -15.10 6.92 2.04
C MET A 16 -14.08 5.80 1.86
N ILE A 17 -14.02 5.26 0.65
CA ILE A 17 -12.89 4.47 0.18
C ILE A 17 -11.77 5.49 0.08
N VAL A 18 -11.07 5.72 1.20
CA VAL A 18 -9.83 6.50 1.19
C VAL A 18 -8.92 5.84 0.17
N PRO A 19 -8.59 6.51 -0.96
CA PRO A 19 -7.55 5.99 -1.82
C PRO A 19 -6.27 6.10 -0.99
N VAL A 20 -5.75 4.95 -0.57
CA VAL A 20 -4.47 4.83 0.13
C VAL A 20 -3.37 5.33 -0.81
N SER A 21 -3.20 6.65 -0.88
CA SER A 21 -2.18 7.29 -1.70
C SER A 21 -0.83 7.06 -1.02
N CYS A 22 -0.23 5.90 -1.29
CA CYS A 22 1.19 5.64 -1.08
C CYS A 22 2.05 6.46 -2.07
N LYS A 23 1.69 7.72 -2.36
CA LYS A 23 2.35 8.57 -3.38
C LYS A 23 3.78 8.97 -3.00
N SER A 24 4.17 8.80 -1.74
CA SER A 24 5.50 9.17 -1.23
C SER A 24 6.33 7.98 -0.75
N VAL A 25 5.81 6.76 -0.91
CA VAL A 25 6.44 5.56 -0.38
C VAL A 25 7.17 4.87 -1.52
N ALA A 26 8.47 5.08 -1.56
CA ALA A 26 9.46 4.55 -2.50
C ALA A 26 10.83 5.19 -2.19
N LYS A 27 10.83 6.31 -1.44
CA LYS A 27 12.02 7.10 -1.12
C LYS A 27 12.97 6.37 -0.19
N ALA A 28 12.47 5.71 0.85
CA ALA A 28 13.31 4.94 1.76
C ALA A 28 13.83 3.67 1.07
N ALA A 29 12.97 2.96 0.32
CA ALA A 29 13.39 1.82 -0.47
C ALA A 29 14.49 2.18 -1.48
N ALA A 30 14.36 3.32 -2.16
CA ALA A 30 15.37 3.80 -3.11
C ALA A 30 16.68 4.28 -2.46
N LYS A 31 16.69 4.52 -1.13
CA LYS A 31 17.88 4.93 -0.39
C LYS A 31 18.72 3.74 0.07
N HIS A 32 18.08 2.61 0.35
CA HIS A 32 18.74 1.41 0.87
C HIS A 32 18.91 0.32 -0.19
N TRP A 33 18.01 0.23 -1.16
CA TRP A 33 18.04 -0.79 -2.21
C TRP A 33 18.12 -0.17 -3.61
N THR A 34 18.70 -0.93 -4.54
CA THR A 34 18.73 -0.56 -5.95
C THR A 34 17.35 -0.70 -6.61
N LYS A 35 17.11 0.01 -7.72
CA LYS A 35 15.87 -0.10 -8.51
C LYS A 35 15.55 -1.56 -8.93
N LYS A 36 16.57 -2.37 -9.20
CA LYS A 36 16.41 -3.80 -9.53
C LYS A 36 15.94 -4.60 -8.32
N GLN A 37 16.53 -4.35 -7.16
CA GLN A 37 16.15 -4.97 -5.90
C GLN A 37 14.71 -4.65 -5.52
N ILE A 38 14.31 -3.37 -5.59
CA ILE A 38 12.94 -2.95 -5.31
C ILE A 38 11.94 -3.64 -6.26
N LYS A 39 12.25 -3.71 -7.57
CA LYS A 39 11.40 -4.43 -8.53
C LYS A 39 11.27 -5.92 -8.20
N LYS A 40 12.38 -6.57 -7.84
CA LYS A 40 12.39 -7.99 -7.45
C LYS A 40 11.51 -8.22 -6.23
N TYR A 41 11.76 -7.48 -5.15
CA TYR A 41 10.97 -7.55 -3.93
C TYR A 41 9.48 -7.29 -4.19
N LYS A 42 9.13 -6.25 -4.98
CA LYS A 42 7.73 -5.98 -5.32
C LYS A 42 7.09 -7.14 -6.07
N LYS A 43 7.81 -7.79 -6.97
CA LYS A 43 7.28 -8.96 -7.71
C LYS A 43 7.03 -10.13 -6.77
N ASP A 44 7.99 -10.46 -5.90
CA ASP A 44 7.86 -11.54 -4.92
C ASP A 44 6.75 -11.26 -3.90
N CYS A 45 6.72 -10.03 -3.35
CA CYS A 45 5.67 -9.58 -2.44
C CYS A 45 4.29 -9.66 -3.10
N LYS A 46 4.13 -9.18 -4.35
CA LYS A 46 2.86 -9.28 -5.09
C LYS A 46 2.40 -10.72 -5.22
N THR A 47 3.29 -11.66 -5.55
CA THR A 47 2.93 -13.09 -5.61
C THR A 47 2.42 -13.61 -4.26
N LYS A 48 3.04 -13.18 -3.15
CA LYS A 48 2.63 -13.59 -1.80
C LYS A 48 1.28 -13.01 -1.37
N VAL A 49 0.98 -11.76 -1.77
CA VAL A 49 -0.25 -11.07 -1.37
C VAL A 49 -1.36 -11.10 -2.43
N ALA A 50 -1.09 -11.63 -3.64
CA ALA A 50 -2.05 -11.73 -4.73
C ALA A 50 -3.30 -12.52 -4.35
N SER A 51 -3.15 -13.51 -3.45
CA SER A 51 -4.29 -14.28 -2.93
C SER A 51 -5.16 -13.49 -1.93
N LEU A 52 -4.72 -12.32 -1.47
CA LEU A 52 -5.36 -11.54 -0.41
C LEU A 52 -5.91 -10.19 -0.89
N MET A 53 -5.40 -9.66 -2.00
CA MET A 53 -5.79 -8.34 -2.50
C MET A 53 -5.59 -8.20 -4.01
N ASN A 54 -6.38 -7.30 -4.63
CA ASN A 54 -6.26 -6.96 -6.05
C ASN A 54 -4.88 -6.36 -6.38
N GLU A 55 -4.43 -6.53 -7.63
CA GLU A 55 -3.08 -6.13 -8.10
C GLU A 55 -2.73 -4.66 -7.84
N GLU A 56 -3.69 -3.74 -7.97
CA GLU A 56 -3.47 -2.31 -7.72
C GLU A 56 -3.14 -2.04 -6.25
N LYS A 57 -3.90 -2.66 -5.33
CA LYS A 57 -3.64 -2.57 -3.89
C LYS A 57 -2.33 -3.28 -3.53
N ALA A 58 -2.05 -4.42 -4.15
CA ALA A 58 -0.81 -5.17 -3.95
C ALA A 58 0.43 -4.34 -4.30
N ASP A 59 0.38 -3.53 -5.38
CA ASP A 59 1.51 -2.68 -5.74
C ASP A 59 1.81 -1.61 -4.69
N GLN A 60 0.79 -0.88 -4.25
CA GLN A 60 0.91 0.14 -3.21
C GLN A 60 1.39 -0.48 -1.90
N PHE A 61 0.82 -1.64 -1.55
CA PHE A 61 1.15 -2.40 -0.37
C PHE A 61 2.62 -2.84 -0.33
N CYS A 62 3.08 -3.48 -1.40
CA CYS A 62 4.44 -3.98 -1.51
C CYS A 62 5.46 -2.85 -1.60
N THR A 63 5.08 -1.71 -2.18
CA THR A 63 5.93 -0.52 -2.17
C THR A 63 6.09 0.01 -0.75
N CYS A 64 5.01 -0.01 0.03
CA CYS A 64 5.04 0.40 1.43
C CYS A 64 5.85 -0.50 2.33
N ALA A 65 5.65 -1.81 2.18
CA ALA A 65 6.48 -2.81 2.84
C ALA A 65 7.96 -2.56 2.50
N ALA A 66 8.29 -2.32 1.22
CA ALA A 66 9.66 -2.08 0.79
C ALA A 66 10.29 -0.88 1.50
N ASP A 67 9.61 0.26 1.62
CA ASP A 67 10.17 1.44 2.32
C ASP A 67 10.45 1.17 3.79
N ASN A 68 9.57 0.44 4.47
CA ASN A 68 9.72 0.20 5.89
C ASN A 68 10.77 -0.90 6.17
N ILE A 69 10.74 -1.97 5.38
CA ILE A 69 11.65 -3.13 5.50
C ILE A 69 13.07 -2.76 5.07
N SER A 70 13.23 -2.04 3.96
CA SER A 70 14.55 -1.69 3.42
C SER A 70 15.41 -0.85 4.37
N GLN A 71 14.81 -0.14 5.32
CA GLN A 71 15.53 0.62 6.34
C GLN A 71 16.24 -0.28 7.37
N ASN A 72 15.73 -1.50 7.57
CA ASN A 72 16.18 -2.40 8.64
C ASN A 72 16.64 -3.77 8.14
N LEU A 73 16.34 -4.13 6.89
CA LEU A 73 16.55 -5.46 6.33
C LEU A 73 17.07 -5.38 4.89
N ASP A 74 18.04 -6.24 4.58
CA ASP A 74 18.49 -6.50 3.22
C ASP A 74 17.45 -7.26 2.40
N LEU A 75 17.58 -7.21 1.08
CA LEU A 75 16.65 -7.83 0.14
C LEU A 75 16.42 -9.33 0.41
N GLU A 76 17.45 -10.09 0.74
CA GLU A 76 17.29 -11.53 1.05
C GLU A 76 16.39 -11.75 2.25
N LYS A 77 16.67 -11.06 3.36
CA LYS A 77 15.86 -11.16 4.59
C LYS A 77 14.43 -10.69 4.33
N ALA A 78 14.27 -9.63 3.55
CA ALA A 78 12.96 -9.12 3.15
C ALA A 78 12.13 -10.13 2.35
N ASN A 79 12.74 -10.84 1.40
CA ASN A 79 12.03 -11.86 0.60
C ASN A 79 11.73 -13.13 1.40
N SER A 80 12.55 -13.43 2.41
CA SER A 80 12.32 -14.53 3.35
C SER A 80 11.19 -14.23 4.35
N LEU A 81 10.67 -13.00 4.40
CA LEU A 81 9.49 -12.70 5.22
C LEU A 81 8.25 -13.41 4.66
N ASP A 82 7.46 -13.94 5.57
CA ASP A 82 6.16 -14.51 5.23
C ASP A 82 5.15 -13.42 4.87
N GLY A 83 4.11 -13.78 4.13
CA GLY A 83 3.05 -12.86 3.71
C GLY A 83 2.45 -12.08 4.88
N ALA A 84 2.29 -12.71 6.05
CA ALA A 84 1.79 -12.04 7.26
C ALA A 84 2.76 -11.01 7.86
N ALA A 85 4.07 -11.28 7.81
CA ALA A 85 5.09 -10.35 8.30
C ALA A 85 5.20 -9.12 7.38
N ILE A 86 5.19 -9.36 6.07
CA ILE A 86 5.05 -8.31 5.05
C ILE A 86 3.75 -7.53 5.31
N LEU A 87 2.67 -8.23 5.69
CA LEU A 87 1.39 -7.61 5.93
C LEU A 87 1.45 -6.60 7.08
N LYS A 88 2.10 -7.01 8.18
CA LYS A 88 2.30 -6.21 9.39
C LYS A 88 3.17 -4.99 9.12
N GLU A 89 4.23 -5.14 8.32
CA GLU A 89 5.12 -4.03 7.98
C GLU A 89 4.49 -3.02 7.03
N ALA A 90 3.65 -3.46 6.09
CA ALA A 90 2.86 -2.55 5.25
C ALA A 90 1.63 -1.98 5.98
N ALA A 91 1.08 -2.67 6.98
CA ALA A 91 0.02 -2.12 7.82
C ALA A 91 0.49 -0.88 8.59
N LYS A 92 1.78 -0.80 8.98
CA LYS A 92 2.38 0.42 9.56
C LYS A 92 2.25 1.61 8.62
N CYS A 93 2.36 1.41 7.31
CA CYS A 93 2.05 2.46 6.36
C CYS A 93 0.57 2.79 6.25
N ALA A 94 -0.30 1.78 6.21
CA ALA A 94 -1.74 1.98 6.10
C ALA A 94 -2.31 2.73 7.31
N PHE A 95 -1.73 2.53 8.50
CA PHE A 95 -2.11 3.19 9.74
C PHE A 95 -1.52 4.60 9.88
N SER A 96 -0.40 4.88 9.22
CA SER A 96 0.22 6.23 9.21
C SER A 96 -0.48 7.22 8.27
N LEU A 97 -1.61 6.83 7.68
CA LEU A 97 -2.52 7.63 6.86
C LEU A 97 -3.80 8.01 7.64
N LYS A 98 -3.64 8.39 8.92
CA LYS A 98 -4.71 8.99 9.72
C LYS A 98 -4.48 10.49 9.89
#